data_AF-A0A0D0HET6-F1
#
_entry.id   AF-A0A0D0HET6-F1
#
_cell.length_a   1.000
_cell.length_b   1.000
_cell.length_c   1.000
_cell.angle_alpha   90.00
_cell.angle_beta   90.00
_cell.angle_gamma   90.00
#
_symmetry.space_group_name_H-M   'P 1'
#
loop_
_entity.id
_entity.type
_entity.pdbx_description
1 polymer ?
#
loop_
_entity_poly.entity_id
_entity_poly.type
_entity_poly.pdbx_seq_one_letter_code
_entity_poly.pdbx_strand_id
1 'polypeptide(L)'
;MKKSKFRTLATLIALACSSVASLAQIPEGYYDSLKGKKGAELKSAVHDIIKDAKVLSYGSGSGKTWWGFWITDRTSDGRFIDRYSNESTWPMSTSQGAAGAGMNIEHSFPKSWWGKTENQAYKDLYNLMPCESKINSSKSNYPMGEVVSGDTGNGWTKVGNGNDGKKYWEPADEWKGDFARGYMYMATCYSGLPWTGVGLQILEKNDYPTLQKWAYDLYIKWAKADMPNELEITRNNKVSEIQGNRNPFVDFPNLMEYIWGDSIDYAFDPMTTTCSDNYKGDDTPVTPSDVIASYDFTKGECGFTIEDVNNPLDNSNIWVITDTYGWKGTAFKGSCYEADSYLVSPEIDLTGYESAKMNINQAVNFIKTDNITDRLSVEVRCDGTATVLSGFTWPTGDNWTFVESGDISLNEFAGKKIRVAFRYTSTSTIASTWEIKKMTVSGKKMTDGISDAATITNSKEPRLTFSINGERITDNANHNGIIIVKQGGKSWKITR
;
A
#
# COMPACT_ATOMS: atom_id res chain seq x y z
N MET A 1 12.89 -16.23 -72.91
CA MET A 1 13.49 -15.03 -72.27
C MET A 1 12.54 -14.48 -71.22
N LYS A 2 13.03 -14.39 -69.96
CA LYS A 2 12.64 -13.56 -68.79
C LYS A 2 11.14 -13.51 -68.38
N LYS A 3 10.75 -14.13 -67.25
CA LYS A 3 10.81 -13.66 -65.82
C LYS A 3 9.89 -12.43 -65.59
N SER A 4 9.07 -12.29 -64.54
CA SER A 4 8.80 -13.08 -63.33
C SER A 4 7.55 -12.54 -62.61
N LYS A 5 6.91 -13.43 -61.85
CA LYS A 5 6.17 -13.28 -60.57
C LYS A 5 6.28 -11.91 -59.86
N PHE A 6 5.21 -11.44 -59.23
CA PHE A 6 5.03 -11.56 -57.76
C PHE A 6 3.62 -11.11 -57.33
N ARG A 7 2.94 -11.99 -56.59
CA ARG A 7 1.76 -11.69 -55.77
C ARG A 7 2.27 -11.14 -54.44
N THR A 8 1.79 -9.99 -53.99
CA THR A 8 2.04 -9.51 -52.63
C THR A 8 0.72 -9.48 -51.88
N LEU A 9 0.60 -10.44 -50.96
CA LEU A 9 -0.42 -10.54 -49.92
C LEU A 9 -0.13 -9.43 -48.90
N ALA A 10 -1.05 -8.48 -48.75
CA ALA A 10 -0.98 -7.49 -47.68
C ALA A 10 -1.54 -8.10 -46.39
N THR A 11 -0.65 -8.52 -45.50
CA THR A 11 -1.00 -9.02 -44.17
C THR A 11 -1.38 -7.83 -43.29
N LEU A 12 -2.66 -7.75 -42.89
CA LEU A 12 -3.16 -6.85 -41.85
C LEU A 12 -2.53 -7.27 -40.50
N ILE A 13 -1.61 -6.47 -39.97
CA ILE A 13 -1.20 -6.55 -38.56
C ILE A 13 -2.23 -5.74 -37.76
N ALA A 14 -3.17 -6.45 -37.15
CA ALA A 14 -4.00 -5.87 -36.09
C ALA A 14 -3.13 -5.74 -34.83
N LEU A 15 -2.60 -4.55 -34.57
CA LEU A 15 -2.11 -4.19 -33.24
C LEU A 15 -3.33 -4.08 -32.32
N ALA A 16 -3.63 -5.17 -31.60
CA ALA A 16 -4.44 -5.09 -30.40
C ALA A 16 -3.58 -4.41 -29.32
N CYS A 17 -3.65 -3.08 -29.24
CA CYS A 17 -3.24 -2.36 -28.05
C CYS A 17 -4.25 -2.71 -26.95
N SER A 18 -3.99 -3.79 -26.22
CA SER A 18 -4.60 -4.00 -24.91
C SER A 18 -4.08 -2.89 -24.00
N SER A 19 -4.85 -1.81 -23.89
CA SER A 19 -4.60 -0.76 -22.91
C SER A 19 -4.78 -1.38 -21.52
N VAL A 20 -3.70 -1.86 -20.93
CA VAL A 20 -3.64 -2.02 -19.48
C VAL A 20 -3.78 -0.60 -18.94
N ALA A 21 -4.91 -0.30 -18.32
CA ALA A 21 -5.07 0.96 -17.62
C ALA A 21 -4.01 0.99 -16.52
N SER A 22 -2.92 1.73 -16.75
CA SER A 22 -1.96 2.03 -15.70
C SER A 22 -2.73 2.84 -14.66
N LEU A 23 -2.96 2.28 -13.47
CA LEU A 23 -3.28 3.11 -12.31
C LEU A 23 -2.16 4.15 -12.21
N ALA A 24 -2.49 5.44 -12.25
CA ALA A 24 -1.50 6.49 -12.13
C ALA A 24 -0.82 6.39 -10.77
N GLN A 25 0.37 5.78 -10.76
CA GLN A 25 1.21 5.64 -9.58
C GLN A 25 1.57 7.03 -9.04
N ILE A 26 1.77 7.16 -7.73
CA ILE A 26 2.32 8.37 -7.13
C ILE A 26 3.57 8.79 -7.91
N PRO A 27 3.65 10.03 -8.44
CA PRO A 27 4.80 10.44 -9.22
C PRO A 27 6.09 10.31 -8.41
N GLU A 28 7.16 9.88 -9.07
CA GLU A 28 8.47 9.75 -8.46
C GLU A 28 8.91 11.10 -7.88
N GLY A 29 9.40 11.07 -6.64
CA GLY A 29 9.85 12.25 -5.90
C GLY A 29 8.75 13.22 -5.44
N TYR A 30 7.47 12.94 -5.70
CA TYR A 30 6.36 13.86 -5.37
C TYR A 30 6.30 14.24 -3.88
N TYR A 31 6.69 13.33 -2.98
CA TYR A 31 6.63 13.51 -1.53
C TYR A 31 8.01 13.68 -0.86
N ASP A 32 9.10 13.77 -1.62
CA ASP A 32 10.48 13.75 -1.05
C ASP A 32 10.72 14.89 -0.06
N SER A 33 10.10 16.04 -0.27
CA SER A 33 10.24 17.20 0.64
C SER A 33 9.61 16.99 2.02
N LEU A 34 8.82 15.93 2.21
CA LEU A 34 8.25 15.55 3.52
C LEU A 34 9.26 14.82 4.41
N LYS A 35 10.35 14.29 3.84
CA LYS A 35 11.32 13.48 4.57
C LYS A 35 11.97 14.27 5.71
N GLY A 36 11.99 13.68 6.90
CA GLY A 36 12.58 14.28 8.10
C GLY A 36 11.66 15.25 8.84
N LYS A 37 10.52 15.65 8.25
CA LYS A 37 9.60 16.64 8.82
C LYS A 37 8.69 16.02 9.89
N LYS A 38 8.20 16.87 10.80
CA LYS A 38 7.43 16.46 11.99
C LYS A 38 6.30 17.43 12.31
N GLY A 39 5.18 16.96 12.88
CA GLY A 39 4.12 17.79 13.44
C GLY A 39 3.71 18.97 12.55
N ALA A 40 3.81 20.19 13.09
CA ALA A 40 3.47 21.43 12.38
C ALA A 40 4.32 21.65 11.10
N GLU A 41 5.61 21.34 11.15
CA GLU A 41 6.51 21.48 10.00
C GLU A 41 6.10 20.51 8.87
N LEU A 42 5.73 19.28 9.22
CA LEU A 42 5.21 18.30 8.28
C LEU A 42 3.89 18.77 7.67
N LYS A 43 2.95 19.30 8.47
CA LYS A 43 1.69 19.86 7.96
C LYS A 43 1.94 20.95 6.92
N SER A 44 2.85 21.88 7.20
CA SER A 44 3.22 22.95 6.27
C SER A 44 3.85 22.40 4.99
N ALA A 45 4.77 21.43 5.09
CA ALA A 45 5.38 20.81 3.92
C ALA A 45 4.34 20.06 3.05
N VAL A 46 3.38 19.37 3.69
CA VAL A 46 2.27 18.72 2.99
C VAL A 46 1.40 19.76 2.28
N HIS A 47 1.04 20.86 2.95
CA HIS A 47 0.32 21.98 2.34
C HIS A 47 1.04 22.50 1.09
N ASP A 48 2.35 22.74 1.18
CA ASP A 48 3.13 23.29 0.07
C ASP A 48 3.16 22.39 -1.18
N ILE A 49 3.12 21.06 -1.02
CA ILE A 49 3.04 20.12 -2.14
C ILE A 49 1.66 20.15 -2.81
N ILE A 50 0.58 20.20 -2.01
CA ILE A 50 -0.77 19.90 -2.51
C ILE A 50 -1.64 21.13 -2.79
N LYS A 51 -1.21 22.34 -2.37
CA LYS A 51 -2.02 23.57 -2.42
C LYS A 51 -2.37 24.05 -3.83
N ASP A 52 -1.58 23.72 -4.85
CA ASP A 52 -1.79 24.16 -6.23
C ASP A 52 -2.46 23.04 -7.04
N ALA A 53 -3.71 23.26 -7.46
CA ALA A 53 -4.52 22.25 -8.17
C ALA A 53 -5.20 22.83 -9.42
N LYS A 54 -5.14 22.07 -10.53
CA LYS A 54 -5.84 22.37 -11.78
C LYS A 54 -7.30 21.94 -11.70
N VAL A 55 -8.12 22.77 -11.07
CA VAL A 55 -9.55 22.44 -10.86
C VAL A 55 -10.41 22.62 -12.11
N LEU A 56 -11.38 21.73 -12.29
CA LEU A 56 -12.43 21.84 -13.30
C LEU A 56 -13.34 23.05 -13.03
N SER A 57 -14.09 23.49 -14.04
CA SER A 57 -15.17 24.45 -13.82
C SER A 57 -16.30 23.82 -13.01
N TYR A 58 -17.04 24.60 -12.23
CA TYR A 58 -18.15 24.04 -11.44
C TYR A 58 -19.36 23.72 -12.33
N GLY A 59 -20.07 22.61 -12.06
CA GLY A 59 -21.36 22.29 -12.68
C GLY A 59 -21.31 21.20 -13.76
N SER A 60 -22.23 21.28 -14.74
CA SER A 60 -22.47 20.25 -15.78
C SER A 60 -21.96 20.65 -17.17
N GLY A 61 -21.47 19.68 -17.92
CA GLY A 61 -20.88 19.83 -19.25
C GLY A 61 -19.39 19.43 -19.29
N SER A 62 -18.79 19.49 -20.48
CA SER A 62 -17.37 19.18 -20.69
C SER A 62 -16.47 20.07 -19.84
N GLY A 63 -15.43 19.49 -19.23
CA GLY A 63 -14.46 20.21 -18.39
C GLY A 63 -15.03 20.75 -17.07
N LYS A 64 -16.15 20.18 -16.60
CA LYS A 64 -16.80 20.59 -15.34
C LYS A 64 -16.94 19.46 -14.33
N THR A 65 -17.33 19.76 -13.10
CA THR A 65 -17.42 18.79 -11.99
C THR A 65 -18.16 17.49 -12.35
N TRP A 66 -19.33 17.53 -12.99
CA TRP A 66 -20.04 16.31 -13.38
C TRP A 66 -19.31 15.48 -14.43
N TRP A 67 -18.46 16.11 -15.25
CA TRP A 67 -17.57 15.41 -16.17
C TRP A 67 -16.44 14.70 -15.40
N GLY A 68 -15.96 15.32 -14.31
CA GLY A 68 -15.04 14.69 -13.37
C GLY A 68 -15.66 13.49 -12.66
N PHE A 69 -16.88 13.62 -12.11
CA PHE A 69 -17.57 12.51 -11.42
C PHE A 69 -17.82 11.29 -12.30
N TRP A 70 -18.01 11.47 -13.61
CA TRP A 70 -18.08 10.35 -14.55
C TRP A 70 -16.82 9.48 -14.52
N ILE A 71 -15.66 10.09 -14.29
CA ILE A 71 -14.36 9.44 -14.25
C ILE A 71 -14.10 8.90 -12.83
N THR A 72 -14.30 9.74 -11.81
CA THR A 72 -13.84 9.52 -10.43
C THR A 72 -14.84 8.79 -9.54
N ASP A 73 -16.15 8.93 -9.81
CA ASP A 73 -17.22 8.56 -8.89
C ASP A 73 -18.33 7.78 -9.63
N ARG A 74 -17.91 6.76 -10.38
CA ARG A 74 -18.80 5.90 -11.17
C ARG A 74 -18.42 4.44 -11.04
N THR A 75 -19.41 3.60 -10.74
CA THR A 75 -19.26 2.14 -10.69
C THR A 75 -19.12 1.55 -12.10
N SER A 76 -18.68 0.29 -12.19
CA SER A 76 -18.51 -0.40 -13.48
C SER A 76 -19.83 -0.62 -14.23
N ASP A 77 -20.94 -0.80 -13.51
CA ASP A 77 -22.30 -0.86 -14.06
C ASP A 77 -22.88 0.53 -14.39
N GLY A 78 -22.17 1.61 -14.05
CA GLY A 78 -22.44 2.97 -14.51
C GLY A 78 -23.27 3.84 -13.58
N ARG A 79 -23.50 3.42 -12.33
CA ARG A 79 -24.13 4.24 -11.28
C ARG A 79 -23.15 5.25 -10.70
N PHE A 80 -23.65 6.38 -10.21
CA PHE A 80 -22.83 7.30 -9.40
C PHE A 80 -22.47 6.66 -8.06
N ILE A 81 -21.26 6.89 -7.57
CA ILE A 81 -20.84 6.49 -6.22
C ILE A 81 -21.27 7.59 -5.24
N ASP A 82 -22.47 7.48 -4.69
CA ASP A 82 -22.99 8.40 -3.66
C ASP A 82 -22.69 7.86 -2.26
N ARG A 83 -21.57 8.30 -1.68
CA ARG A 83 -21.11 7.89 -0.34
C ARG A 83 -22.06 8.29 0.80
N TYR A 84 -23.07 9.12 0.52
CA TYR A 84 -24.06 9.58 1.51
C TYR A 84 -25.32 8.74 1.55
N SER A 85 -25.50 7.82 0.61
CA SER A 85 -26.73 7.05 0.43
C SER A 85 -26.44 5.56 0.25
N ASN A 86 -27.44 4.74 0.54
CA ASN A 86 -27.37 3.30 0.32
C ASN A 86 -27.10 3.00 -1.16
N GLU A 87 -26.18 2.08 -1.43
CA GLU A 87 -25.80 1.71 -2.80
C GLU A 87 -26.98 1.34 -3.70
N SER A 88 -28.00 0.66 -3.14
CA SER A 88 -29.19 0.25 -3.89
C SER A 88 -30.01 1.42 -4.45
N THR A 89 -29.78 2.65 -3.97
CA THR A 89 -30.48 3.87 -4.41
C THR A 89 -29.65 4.75 -5.34
N TRP A 90 -28.42 4.34 -5.69
CA TRP A 90 -27.53 5.15 -6.51
C TRP A 90 -28.06 5.30 -7.95
N PRO A 91 -28.24 6.53 -8.45
CA PRO A 91 -28.78 6.75 -9.78
C PRO A 91 -27.73 6.50 -10.87
N MET A 92 -28.22 6.16 -12.07
CA MET A 92 -27.37 5.96 -13.25
C MET A 92 -26.71 7.26 -13.71
N SER A 93 -25.42 7.18 -14.00
CA SER A 93 -24.68 8.18 -14.76
C SER A 93 -24.87 7.90 -16.26
N THR A 94 -25.77 8.65 -16.90
CA THR A 94 -26.28 8.34 -18.25
C THR A 94 -25.39 8.86 -19.38
N SER A 95 -24.69 9.98 -19.17
CA SER A 95 -23.73 10.53 -20.12
C SER A 95 -22.66 11.38 -19.43
N GLN A 96 -21.46 11.41 -19.99
CA GLN A 96 -20.32 12.11 -19.39
C GLN A 96 -20.59 13.62 -19.33
N GLY A 97 -20.51 14.19 -18.12
CA GLY A 97 -20.78 15.61 -17.87
C GLY A 97 -22.24 15.96 -17.57
N ALA A 98 -23.17 15.01 -17.66
CA ALA A 98 -24.55 15.23 -17.27
C ALA A 98 -24.71 15.18 -15.73
N ALA A 99 -25.61 16.01 -15.20
CA ALA A 99 -25.99 15.94 -13.81
C ALA A 99 -26.75 14.63 -13.51
N GLY A 100 -26.46 14.02 -12.36
CA GLY A 100 -27.25 12.90 -11.87
C GLY A 100 -28.68 13.33 -11.54
N ALA A 101 -29.67 12.53 -11.93
CA ALA A 101 -31.06 12.81 -11.61
C ALA A 101 -31.28 12.79 -10.10
N GLY A 102 -31.80 13.89 -9.54
CA GLY A 102 -32.01 14.02 -8.09
C GLY A 102 -30.73 14.17 -7.27
N MET A 103 -29.60 14.46 -7.91
CA MET A 103 -28.31 14.63 -7.23
C MET A 103 -27.80 16.08 -7.28
N ASN A 104 -27.03 16.43 -6.27
CA ASN A 104 -26.25 17.66 -6.17
C ASN A 104 -24.75 17.36 -6.26
N ILE A 105 -23.96 18.39 -6.53
CA ILE A 105 -22.53 18.42 -6.24
C ILE A 105 -22.40 18.82 -4.77
N GLU A 106 -21.96 17.90 -3.93
CA GLU A 106 -21.82 18.14 -2.50
C GLU A 106 -20.42 18.65 -2.14
N HIS A 107 -20.37 19.72 -1.34
CA HIS A 107 -19.15 20.18 -0.69
C HIS A 107 -19.03 19.48 0.67
N SER A 108 -18.34 18.34 0.72
CA SER A 108 -18.19 17.52 1.93
C SER A 108 -17.73 18.37 3.11
N PHE A 109 -16.70 19.19 2.89
CA PHE A 109 -16.25 20.31 3.70
C PHE A 109 -16.94 21.60 3.19
N PRO A 110 -17.95 22.12 3.92
CA PRO A 110 -18.87 23.12 3.39
C PRO A 110 -18.23 24.47 3.04
N LYS A 111 -18.52 24.97 1.83
CA LYS A 111 -18.09 26.30 1.36
C LYS A 111 -18.45 27.48 2.24
N SER A 112 -19.51 27.35 3.04
CA SER A 112 -19.90 28.39 3.99
C SER A 112 -18.84 28.65 5.06
N TRP A 113 -17.96 27.67 5.32
CA TRP A 113 -16.94 27.76 6.36
C TRP A 113 -15.77 28.65 5.99
N TRP A 114 -15.63 29.07 4.73
CA TRP A 114 -14.64 30.08 4.29
C TRP A 114 -15.29 31.27 3.58
N GLY A 115 -16.58 31.51 3.82
CA GLY A 115 -17.30 32.67 3.26
C GLY A 115 -17.84 32.48 1.84
N LYS A 116 -17.87 31.25 1.31
CA LYS A 116 -18.44 30.88 0.00
C LYS A 116 -17.70 31.44 -1.23
N THR A 117 -16.53 32.04 -1.05
CA THR A 117 -15.68 32.48 -2.16
C THR A 117 -15.40 31.32 -3.12
N GLU A 118 -15.61 31.54 -4.42
CA GLU A 118 -15.37 30.54 -5.48
C GLU A 118 -13.87 30.42 -5.83
N ASN A 119 -13.08 30.00 -4.84
CA ASN A 119 -11.66 29.70 -4.97
C ASN A 119 -11.42 28.26 -5.46
N GLN A 120 -10.17 27.79 -5.40
CA GLN A 120 -9.82 26.41 -5.76
C GLN A 120 -10.55 25.36 -4.89
N ALA A 121 -10.64 25.59 -3.57
CA ALA A 121 -11.35 24.73 -2.61
C ALA A 121 -12.83 24.52 -2.96
N TYR A 122 -13.45 25.49 -3.65
CA TYR A 122 -14.82 25.39 -4.14
C TYR A 122 -14.99 24.34 -5.24
N LYS A 123 -13.93 24.04 -6.00
CA LYS A 123 -13.96 23.22 -7.22
C LYS A 123 -13.16 21.93 -7.10
N ASP A 124 -12.53 21.70 -5.96
CA ASP A 124 -11.64 20.58 -5.71
C ASP A 124 -12.39 19.25 -5.60
N LEU A 125 -12.10 18.30 -6.48
CA LEU A 125 -12.70 16.97 -6.53
C LEU A 125 -12.36 16.11 -5.31
N TYR A 126 -11.33 16.42 -4.51
CA TYR A 126 -11.13 15.77 -3.21
C TYR A 126 -12.17 16.21 -2.16
N ASN A 127 -12.80 17.37 -2.35
CA ASN A 127 -13.89 17.86 -1.51
C ASN A 127 -15.28 17.59 -2.11
N LEU A 128 -15.36 17.60 -3.44
CA LEU A 128 -16.61 17.48 -4.18
C LEU A 128 -16.98 16.02 -4.43
N MET A 129 -18.24 15.67 -4.14
CA MET A 129 -18.79 14.33 -4.41
C MET A 129 -20.21 14.42 -4.97
N PRO A 130 -20.65 13.45 -5.79
CA PRO A 130 -22.06 13.36 -6.15
C PRO A 130 -22.86 12.89 -4.94
N CYS A 131 -23.99 13.54 -4.66
CA CYS A 131 -24.79 13.28 -3.47
C CYS A 131 -26.28 13.42 -3.77
N GLU A 132 -27.13 12.53 -3.27
CA GLU A 132 -28.58 12.68 -3.34
C GLU A 132 -29.04 14.00 -2.71
N SER A 133 -29.94 14.72 -3.40
CA SER A 133 -30.27 16.11 -3.10
C SER A 133 -30.93 16.33 -1.74
N LYS A 134 -31.73 15.37 -1.26
CA LYS A 134 -32.42 15.44 0.03
C LYS A 134 -31.44 15.24 1.19
N ILE A 135 -30.56 14.24 1.14
CA ILE A 135 -29.56 14.05 2.20
C ILE A 135 -28.53 15.17 2.20
N ASN A 136 -28.14 15.70 1.03
CA ASN A 136 -27.35 16.92 0.95
C ASN A 136 -28.03 18.08 1.72
N SER A 137 -29.31 18.31 1.44
CA SER A 137 -30.09 19.35 2.10
C SER A 137 -30.19 19.14 3.62
N SER A 138 -30.39 17.90 4.07
CA SER A 138 -30.41 17.55 5.51
C SER A 138 -29.05 17.77 6.17
N LYS A 139 -27.96 17.31 5.54
CA LYS A 139 -26.57 17.47 6.02
C LYS A 139 -26.20 18.94 6.20
N SER A 140 -26.70 19.82 5.33
CA SER A 140 -26.49 21.26 5.44
C SER A 140 -25.00 21.60 5.55
N ASN A 141 -24.63 22.56 6.39
CA ASN A 141 -23.25 22.92 6.69
C ASN A 141 -22.76 22.39 8.05
N TYR A 142 -23.39 21.34 8.59
CA TYR A 142 -22.99 20.77 9.88
C TYR A 142 -21.61 20.12 9.77
N PRO A 143 -20.80 20.14 10.84
CA PRO A 143 -19.52 19.44 10.85
C PRO A 143 -19.71 17.94 10.93
N MET A 144 -18.67 17.21 10.52
CA MET A 144 -18.64 15.77 10.67
C MET A 144 -18.31 15.39 12.12
N GLY A 145 -19.13 14.53 12.74
CA GLY A 145 -18.99 14.11 14.14
C GLY A 145 -19.95 12.96 14.50
N GLU A 146 -19.84 12.42 15.72
CA GLU A 146 -20.73 11.36 16.21
C GLU A 146 -22.13 11.91 16.52
N VAL A 147 -23.17 11.30 15.92
CA VAL A 147 -24.57 11.66 16.12
C VAL A 147 -25.19 10.68 17.12
N VAL A 148 -25.59 11.20 18.28
CA VAL A 148 -26.09 10.38 19.41
C VAL A 148 -27.61 10.48 19.60
N SER A 149 -28.26 11.49 19.04
CA SER A 149 -29.71 11.68 19.17
C SER A 149 -30.30 12.56 18.07
N GLY A 150 -31.61 12.45 17.87
CA GLY A 150 -32.36 13.31 16.94
C GLY A 150 -31.91 13.16 15.49
N ASP A 151 -31.60 11.92 15.08
CA ASP A 151 -31.22 11.60 13.71
C ASP A 151 -32.37 11.89 12.74
N THR A 152 -32.07 12.69 11.72
CA THR A 152 -32.95 13.12 10.63
C THR A 152 -32.36 12.80 9.27
N GLY A 153 -31.38 11.90 9.24
CA GLY A 153 -30.70 11.42 8.06
C GLY A 153 -31.56 10.51 7.18
N ASN A 154 -30.90 9.67 6.39
CA ASN A 154 -31.54 8.76 5.42
C ASN A 154 -31.37 7.27 5.78
N GLY A 155 -30.96 6.97 7.02
CA GLY A 155 -30.63 5.60 7.46
C GLY A 155 -29.25 5.11 7.00
N TRP A 156 -28.50 5.95 6.29
CA TRP A 156 -27.12 5.68 5.85
C TRP A 156 -26.17 6.75 6.38
N THR A 157 -26.45 8.01 6.04
CA THR A 157 -25.88 9.19 6.70
C THR A 157 -26.80 9.62 7.82
N LYS A 158 -26.26 9.81 9.02
CA LYS A 158 -27.00 10.40 10.14
C LYS A 158 -26.84 11.91 10.16
N VAL A 159 -27.88 12.62 10.59
CA VAL A 159 -27.81 14.07 10.85
C VAL A 159 -28.58 14.38 12.12
N GLY A 160 -27.90 14.81 13.17
CA GLY A 160 -28.51 14.97 14.48
C GLY A 160 -27.63 15.70 15.47
N ASN A 161 -27.89 15.52 16.76
CA ASN A 161 -27.12 16.15 17.82
C ASN A 161 -26.02 15.21 18.31
N GLY A 162 -24.83 15.75 18.58
CA GLY A 162 -23.78 15.07 19.33
C GLY A 162 -23.94 15.19 20.84
N ASN A 163 -23.04 14.57 21.59
CA ASN A 163 -23.04 14.61 23.06
C ASN A 163 -22.88 16.03 23.64
N ASP A 164 -22.29 16.96 22.89
CA ASP A 164 -22.13 18.36 23.28
C ASP A 164 -23.35 19.23 22.91
N GLY A 165 -24.43 18.60 22.43
CA GLY A 165 -25.68 19.27 22.03
C GLY A 165 -25.60 20.02 20.70
N LYS A 166 -24.45 20.00 20.01
CA LYS A 166 -24.30 20.63 18.68
C LYS A 166 -24.76 19.69 17.57
N LYS A 167 -25.06 20.27 16.41
CA LYS A 167 -25.49 19.54 15.21
C LYS A 167 -24.29 18.99 14.45
N TYR A 168 -24.34 17.70 14.13
CA TYR A 168 -23.35 16.99 13.30
C TYR A 168 -24.03 16.17 12.22
N TRP A 169 -23.25 15.79 11.22
CA TRP A 169 -23.56 14.65 10.37
C TRP A 169 -22.53 13.55 10.60
N GLU A 170 -22.96 12.29 10.49
CA GLU A 170 -22.12 11.10 10.64
C GLU A 170 -22.26 10.23 9.38
N PRO A 171 -21.17 9.91 8.68
CA PRO A 171 -21.21 8.97 7.57
C PRO A 171 -21.47 7.54 8.05
N ALA A 172 -21.88 6.67 7.13
CA ALA A 172 -21.92 5.23 7.37
C ALA A 172 -20.51 4.67 7.64
N ASP A 173 -20.42 3.54 8.35
CA ASP A 173 -19.16 3.03 8.90
C ASP A 173 -18.11 2.74 7.82
N GLU A 174 -18.53 2.28 6.65
CA GLU A 174 -17.68 1.98 5.49
C GLU A 174 -17.16 3.21 4.72
N TRP A 175 -17.60 4.42 5.10
CA TRP A 175 -17.17 5.68 4.49
C TRP A 175 -16.51 6.62 5.50
N LYS A 176 -16.41 6.21 6.77
CA LYS A 176 -15.88 7.04 7.86
C LYS A 176 -14.43 7.43 7.61
N GLY A 177 -13.63 6.53 7.06
CA GLY A 177 -12.24 6.76 6.71
C GLY A 177 -12.10 7.69 5.52
N ASP A 178 -12.85 7.45 4.45
CA ASP A 178 -12.84 8.28 3.23
C ASP A 178 -13.10 9.76 3.56
N PHE A 179 -14.16 10.02 4.32
CA PHE A 179 -14.50 11.38 4.71
C PHE A 179 -13.51 11.98 5.71
N ALA A 180 -12.97 11.17 6.65
CA ALA A 180 -11.94 11.62 7.57
C ALA A 180 -10.67 12.08 6.84
N ARG A 181 -10.17 11.28 5.90
CA ARG A 181 -9.03 11.64 5.04
C ARG A 181 -9.33 12.84 4.15
N GLY A 182 -10.56 12.97 3.64
CA GLY A 182 -11.01 14.17 2.91
C GLY A 182 -11.02 15.44 3.78
N TYR A 183 -11.48 15.36 5.03
CA TYR A 183 -11.48 16.49 5.96
C TYR A 183 -10.06 16.90 6.37
N MET A 184 -9.18 15.93 6.65
CA MET A 184 -7.77 16.17 6.96
C MET A 184 -7.02 16.79 5.76
N TYR A 185 -7.33 16.34 4.54
CA TYR A 185 -6.86 16.98 3.30
C TYR A 185 -7.28 18.44 3.23
N MET A 186 -8.57 18.76 3.42
CA MET A 186 -9.06 20.14 3.32
C MET A 186 -8.45 21.06 4.37
N ALA A 187 -8.29 20.60 5.61
CA ALA A 187 -7.65 21.36 6.69
C ALA A 187 -6.14 21.60 6.47
N THR A 188 -5.51 20.78 5.61
CA THR A 188 -4.07 20.89 5.29
C THR A 188 -3.85 21.67 3.99
N CYS A 189 -4.45 21.22 2.89
CA CYS A 189 -4.34 21.83 1.55
C CYS A 189 -4.73 23.30 1.56
N TYR A 190 -5.80 23.64 2.28
CA TYR A 190 -6.34 25.01 2.32
C TYR A 190 -6.09 25.72 3.65
N SER A 191 -5.00 25.37 4.35
CA SER A 191 -4.54 26.15 5.51
C SER A 191 -4.45 27.64 5.15
N GLY A 192 -4.92 28.50 6.06
CA GLY A 192 -4.94 29.95 5.85
C GLY A 192 -6.22 30.53 5.21
N LEU A 193 -7.20 29.71 4.80
CA LEU A 193 -8.53 30.24 4.46
C LEU A 193 -9.19 30.88 5.70
N PRO A 194 -10.03 31.92 5.51
CA PRO A 194 -10.66 32.64 6.61
C PRO A 194 -11.82 31.83 7.22
N TRP A 195 -11.47 30.81 8.02
CA TRP A 195 -12.43 29.90 8.63
C TRP A 195 -13.45 30.65 9.50
N THR A 196 -14.74 30.34 9.31
CA THR A 196 -15.85 31.08 9.90
C THR A 196 -17.08 30.22 10.14
N GLY A 197 -18.04 30.77 10.90
CA GLY A 197 -19.35 30.19 11.15
C GLY A 197 -19.28 28.81 11.81
N VAL A 198 -20.12 27.89 11.33
CA VAL A 198 -20.26 26.52 11.85
C VAL A 198 -18.95 25.72 11.75
N GLY A 199 -18.07 26.03 10.79
CA GLY A 199 -16.79 25.35 10.64
C GLY A 199 -15.87 25.50 11.85
N LEU A 200 -16.00 26.60 12.61
CA LEU A 200 -15.22 26.82 13.84
C LEU A 200 -15.59 25.86 14.98
N GLN A 201 -16.56 24.96 14.79
CA GLN A 201 -16.79 23.85 15.72
C GLN A 201 -15.68 22.80 15.63
N ILE A 202 -15.10 22.58 14.44
CA ILE A 202 -14.00 21.63 14.21
C ILE A 202 -12.70 22.30 13.80
N LEU A 203 -12.71 23.58 13.42
CA LEU A 203 -11.54 24.34 12.97
C LEU A 203 -11.08 25.37 14.00
N GLU A 204 -9.79 25.64 13.97
CA GLU A 204 -9.12 26.77 14.58
C GLU A 204 -8.64 27.75 13.50
N LYS A 205 -8.46 29.03 13.87
CA LYS A 205 -8.04 30.09 12.93
C LYS A 205 -6.52 30.18 12.72
N ASN A 206 -5.75 29.29 13.35
CA ASN A 206 -4.31 29.15 13.21
C ASN A 206 -3.96 28.10 12.14
N ASP A 207 -2.70 28.13 11.69
CA ASP A 207 -2.19 27.17 10.70
C ASP A 207 -1.86 25.80 11.30
N TYR A 208 -1.70 25.71 12.63
CA TYR A 208 -1.52 24.44 13.33
C TYR A 208 -2.10 24.53 14.74
N PRO A 209 -2.92 23.56 15.18
CA PRO A 209 -3.28 22.32 14.47
C PRO A 209 -4.32 22.49 13.35
N THR A 210 -4.95 23.66 13.20
CA THR A 210 -6.08 23.95 12.30
C THR A 210 -7.35 23.16 12.61
N LEU A 211 -7.27 21.88 12.95
CA LEU A 211 -8.38 21.10 13.50
C LEU A 211 -8.36 21.17 15.02
N GLN A 212 -9.54 21.29 15.63
CA GLN A 212 -9.67 21.13 17.08
C GLN A 212 -9.31 19.71 17.48
N LYS A 213 -8.76 19.56 18.69
CA LYS A 213 -8.27 18.27 19.20
C LYS A 213 -9.27 17.13 19.09
N TRP A 214 -10.49 17.35 19.56
CA TRP A 214 -11.53 16.34 19.50
C TRP A 214 -11.83 15.89 18.06
N ALA A 215 -11.74 16.81 17.09
CA ALA A 215 -12.06 16.54 15.70
C ALA A 215 -10.96 15.70 15.04
N TYR A 216 -9.67 16.08 15.20
CA TYR A 216 -8.60 15.24 14.66
C TYR A 216 -8.51 13.89 15.39
N ASP A 217 -8.75 13.81 16.71
CA ASP A 217 -8.77 12.53 17.43
C ASP A 217 -9.85 11.59 16.84
N LEU A 218 -11.03 12.14 16.56
CA LEU A 218 -12.13 11.38 15.96
C LEU A 218 -11.82 10.95 14.52
N TYR A 219 -11.26 11.85 13.70
CA TYR A 219 -10.96 11.55 12.30
C TYR A 219 -9.82 10.55 12.17
N ILE A 220 -8.82 10.59 13.06
CA ILE A 220 -7.78 9.56 13.18
C ILE A 220 -8.40 8.21 13.55
N LYS A 221 -9.26 8.16 14.57
CA LYS A 221 -9.98 6.94 14.99
C LYS A 221 -10.75 6.32 13.82
N TRP A 222 -11.48 7.14 13.07
CA TRP A 222 -12.26 6.71 11.91
C TRP A 222 -11.38 6.25 10.74
N ALA A 223 -10.33 7.00 10.40
CA ALA A 223 -9.39 6.61 9.35
C ALA A 223 -8.64 5.30 9.64
N LYS A 224 -8.36 5.00 10.93
CA LYS A 224 -7.77 3.71 11.34
C LYS A 224 -8.77 2.55 11.28
N ALA A 225 -10.04 2.81 11.57
CA ALA A 225 -11.09 1.79 11.54
C ALA A 225 -11.50 1.42 10.10
N ASP A 226 -11.43 2.39 9.19
CA ASP A 226 -11.76 2.26 7.78
C ASP A 226 -10.56 2.69 6.92
N MET A 227 -9.65 1.74 6.68
CA MET A 227 -8.41 1.96 5.93
C MET A 227 -8.69 2.15 4.43
N PRO A 228 -7.85 2.88 3.68
CA PRO A 228 -8.04 3.05 2.25
C PRO A 228 -8.19 1.72 1.51
N ASN A 229 -9.25 1.65 0.71
CA ASN A 229 -9.56 0.51 -0.14
C ASN A 229 -9.32 0.84 -1.62
N GLU A 230 -9.48 -0.14 -2.49
CA GLU A 230 -9.22 0.01 -3.94
C GLU A 230 -10.06 1.13 -4.58
N LEU A 231 -11.30 1.34 -4.12
CA LEU A 231 -12.19 2.37 -4.64
C LEU A 231 -11.65 3.76 -4.32
N GLU A 232 -11.21 3.99 -3.09
CA GLU A 232 -10.65 5.27 -2.67
C GLU A 232 -9.28 5.54 -3.33
N ILE A 233 -8.40 4.53 -3.40
CA ILE A 233 -7.10 4.64 -4.07
C ILE A 233 -7.30 4.97 -5.56
N THR A 234 -8.21 4.26 -6.24
CA THR A 234 -8.55 4.51 -7.64
C THR A 234 -9.07 5.93 -7.84
N ARG A 235 -9.92 6.41 -6.92
CA ARG A 235 -10.40 7.79 -6.96
C ARG A 235 -9.26 8.78 -6.78
N ASN A 236 -8.36 8.54 -5.84
CA ASN A 236 -7.21 9.41 -5.60
C ASN A 236 -6.33 9.57 -6.85
N ASN A 237 -6.07 8.45 -7.54
CA ASN A 237 -5.32 8.42 -8.80
C ASN A 237 -6.03 9.21 -9.91
N LYS A 238 -7.32 8.97 -10.12
CA LYS A 238 -8.11 9.65 -11.15
C LYS A 238 -8.29 11.15 -10.90
N VAL A 239 -8.46 11.56 -9.65
CA VAL A 239 -8.50 12.98 -9.30
C VAL A 239 -7.14 13.61 -9.57
N SER A 240 -6.04 12.94 -9.25
CA SER A 240 -4.68 13.41 -9.53
C SER A 240 -4.42 13.60 -11.03
N GLU A 241 -4.93 12.72 -11.89
CA GLU A 241 -4.82 12.88 -13.35
C GLU A 241 -5.52 14.17 -13.84
N ILE A 242 -6.62 14.57 -13.19
CA ILE A 242 -7.38 15.76 -13.54
C ILE A 242 -6.74 17.03 -12.93
N GLN A 243 -6.44 16.99 -11.63
CA GLN A 243 -6.04 18.18 -10.86
C GLN A 243 -4.53 18.38 -10.77
N GLY A 244 -3.74 17.34 -11.00
CA GLY A 244 -2.29 17.37 -10.87
C GLY A 244 -1.76 17.31 -9.43
N ASN A 245 -2.62 17.37 -8.42
CA ASN A 245 -2.28 17.20 -7.01
C ASN A 245 -2.92 15.92 -6.44
N ARG A 246 -2.42 15.45 -5.29
CA ARG A 246 -2.87 14.21 -4.63
C ARG A 246 -3.44 14.45 -3.24
N ASN A 247 -4.27 13.53 -2.74
CA ASN A 247 -4.60 13.47 -1.31
C ASN A 247 -3.58 12.57 -0.57
N PRO A 248 -2.67 13.14 0.22
CA PRO A 248 -1.60 12.40 0.87
C PRO A 248 -2.09 11.57 2.05
N PHE A 249 -3.28 11.84 2.58
CA PHE A 249 -3.88 11.03 3.65
C PHE A 249 -4.47 9.72 3.12
N VAL A 250 -4.73 9.62 1.82
CA VAL A 250 -5.02 8.35 1.14
C VAL A 250 -3.71 7.64 0.82
N ASP A 251 -2.76 8.35 0.22
CA ASP A 251 -1.45 7.77 -0.16
C ASP A 251 -0.66 7.27 1.04
N PHE A 252 -0.69 7.96 2.19
CA PHE A 252 -0.03 7.55 3.44
C PHE A 252 -1.07 7.49 4.56
N PRO A 253 -1.72 6.33 4.75
CA PRO A 253 -2.86 6.19 5.66
C PRO A 253 -2.53 6.43 7.14
N ASN A 254 -1.26 6.62 7.51
CA ASN A 254 -0.80 6.95 8.86
C ASN A 254 -0.21 8.37 8.97
N LEU A 255 -0.18 9.17 7.90
CA LEU A 255 0.34 10.55 7.90
C LEU A 255 -0.32 11.41 8.98
N MET A 256 -1.59 11.19 9.27
CA MET A 256 -2.33 11.93 10.30
C MET A 256 -1.73 11.77 11.71
N GLU A 257 -1.10 10.64 12.01
CA GLU A 257 -0.41 10.42 13.30
C GLU A 257 0.83 11.29 13.45
N TYR A 258 1.56 11.50 12.36
CA TYR A 258 2.76 12.35 12.33
C TYR A 258 2.43 13.84 12.36
N ILE A 259 1.19 14.22 12.01
CA ILE A 259 0.74 15.62 12.03
C ILE A 259 0.01 15.97 13.32
N TRP A 260 -0.93 15.15 13.79
CA TRP A 260 -1.78 15.49 14.94
C TRP A 260 -1.79 14.45 16.07
N GLY A 261 -1.41 13.22 15.76
CA GLY A 261 -1.59 12.08 16.66
C GLY A 261 -0.42 11.83 17.61
N ASP A 262 -0.15 10.56 17.89
CA ASP A 262 0.87 10.16 18.87
C ASP A 262 2.30 10.15 18.30
N SER A 263 2.43 10.34 16.99
CA SER A 263 3.69 10.21 16.25
C SER A 263 4.30 11.56 15.85
N ILE A 264 3.81 12.67 16.40
CA ILE A 264 4.23 14.04 16.04
C ILE A 264 5.71 14.34 16.31
N ASP A 265 6.38 13.59 17.20
CA ASP A 265 7.80 13.75 17.50
C ASP A 265 8.72 12.86 16.63
N TYR A 266 8.14 12.02 15.77
CA TYR A 266 8.88 11.15 14.86
C TYR A 266 8.99 11.77 13.47
N ALA A 267 10.16 11.60 12.85
CA ALA A 267 10.39 12.08 11.49
C ALA A 267 9.57 11.25 10.51
N PHE A 268 8.79 11.91 9.66
CA PHE A 268 8.13 11.25 8.55
C PHE A 268 9.14 10.90 7.46
N ASP A 269 9.07 9.69 6.91
CA ASP A 269 9.85 9.30 5.74
C ASP A 269 8.93 8.60 4.74
N PRO A 270 8.62 9.24 3.59
CA PRO A 270 7.77 8.67 2.56
C PRO A 270 8.24 7.29 2.05
N MET A 271 9.53 6.98 2.16
CA MET A 271 10.10 5.72 1.66
C MET A 271 9.86 4.53 2.59
N THR A 272 9.83 4.77 3.91
CA THR A 272 9.69 3.69 4.91
C THR A 272 8.31 3.66 5.55
N THR A 273 7.48 4.65 5.26
CA THR A 273 6.13 4.77 5.83
C THR A 273 5.13 3.95 5.01
N THR A 274 4.12 3.38 5.69
CA THR A 274 3.00 2.69 5.03
C THR A 274 2.37 3.57 3.96
N CYS A 275 2.35 3.07 2.73
CA CYS A 275 1.79 3.76 1.58
C CYS A 275 0.72 2.89 0.91
N SER A 276 -0.40 3.48 0.49
CA SER A 276 -1.49 2.76 -0.18
C SER A 276 -1.14 2.35 -1.61
N ASP A 277 -0.18 3.03 -2.22
CA ASP A 277 0.46 2.70 -3.48
C ASP A 277 1.98 2.57 -3.26
N ASN A 278 2.72 1.94 -4.18
CA ASN A 278 4.18 1.88 -4.04
C ASN A 278 4.80 3.26 -4.36
N TYR A 279 5.12 4.06 -3.34
CA TYR A 279 5.93 5.27 -3.53
C TYR A 279 7.39 4.93 -3.82
N LYS A 280 8.00 5.62 -4.79
CA LYS A 280 9.41 5.51 -5.17
C LYS A 280 9.94 6.95 -5.26
N GLY A 281 10.58 7.46 -4.21
CA GLY A 281 11.31 8.73 -4.25
C GLY A 281 12.58 8.62 -5.09
N ASP A 282 13.18 9.76 -5.47
CA ASP A 282 14.48 9.77 -6.15
C ASP A 282 15.57 9.20 -5.21
N ASP A 283 16.42 8.35 -5.79
CA ASP A 283 17.24 7.28 -5.19
C ASP A 283 16.46 6.18 -4.42
N THR A 284 16.07 5.16 -5.18
CA THR A 284 15.52 3.84 -4.77
C THR A 284 16.17 3.20 -3.52
N PRO A 285 15.53 2.30 -2.71
CA PRO A 285 14.29 1.52 -2.97
C PRO A 285 13.34 1.13 -1.76
N VAL A 286 12.14 0.63 -2.13
CA VAL A 286 11.14 -0.31 -1.50
C VAL A 286 10.27 0.00 -0.25
N THR A 287 8.95 -0.18 -0.45
CA THR A 287 7.80 -0.34 0.47
C THR A 287 7.95 -1.49 1.51
N PRO A 288 7.35 -1.42 2.73
CA PRO A 288 7.60 -2.37 3.81
C PRO A 288 6.71 -3.63 3.72
N SER A 289 7.12 -4.58 2.88
CA SER A 289 7.62 -5.84 3.42
C SER A 289 9.09 -5.76 3.11
N ASP A 290 9.95 -5.65 4.14
CA ASP A 290 11.37 -5.46 3.91
C ASP A 290 11.84 -6.53 2.92
N VAL A 291 12.21 -6.09 1.71
CA VAL A 291 12.85 -6.97 0.74
C VAL A 291 14.20 -7.29 1.34
N ILE A 292 14.29 -8.49 1.89
CA ILE A 292 15.47 -9.03 2.55
C ILE A 292 16.56 -9.25 1.51
N ALA A 293 16.17 -9.77 0.34
CA ALA A 293 17.06 -9.94 -0.80
C ALA A 293 16.26 -9.87 -2.10
N SER A 294 16.81 -9.23 -3.14
CA SER A 294 16.25 -9.28 -4.49
C SER A 294 17.35 -9.50 -5.50
N TYR A 295 17.09 -10.41 -6.43
CA TYR A 295 18.03 -10.85 -7.44
C TYR A 295 17.37 -10.74 -8.80
N ASP A 296 17.87 -9.84 -9.65
CA ASP A 296 17.50 -9.75 -11.06
C ASP A 296 18.60 -10.40 -11.90
N PHE A 297 18.36 -11.64 -12.32
CA PHE A 297 19.35 -12.45 -13.01
C PHE A 297 19.59 -11.98 -14.45
N THR A 298 18.74 -11.09 -15.00
CA THR A 298 19.02 -10.44 -16.28
C THR A 298 20.16 -9.43 -16.20
N LYS A 299 20.62 -9.10 -14.97
CA LYS A 299 21.71 -8.15 -14.71
C LYS A 299 23.02 -8.82 -14.30
N GLY A 300 23.06 -10.15 -14.23
CA GLY A 300 24.26 -10.92 -13.91
C GLY A 300 23.98 -12.07 -12.95
N GLU A 301 25.04 -12.73 -12.51
CA GLU A 301 24.99 -13.94 -11.66
C GLU A 301 24.53 -13.69 -10.22
N CYS A 302 24.57 -12.43 -9.76
CA CYS A 302 24.17 -12.00 -8.43
C CYS A 302 24.78 -12.81 -7.26
N GLY A 303 26.01 -13.30 -7.43
CA GLY A 303 26.72 -14.09 -6.43
C GLY A 303 26.22 -15.53 -6.26
N PHE A 304 25.32 -16.00 -7.12
CA PHE A 304 24.92 -17.39 -7.14
C PHE A 304 26.07 -18.27 -7.63
N THR A 305 26.20 -19.45 -7.04
CA THR A 305 27.22 -20.43 -7.38
C THR A 305 26.60 -21.71 -7.90
N ILE A 306 27.27 -22.33 -8.86
CA ILE A 306 26.85 -23.62 -9.43
C ILE A 306 27.52 -24.74 -8.63
N GLU A 307 26.73 -25.73 -8.23
CA GLU A 307 27.19 -26.96 -7.59
C GLU A 307 26.68 -28.16 -8.40
N ASP A 308 27.55 -28.71 -9.25
CA ASP A 308 27.22 -29.88 -10.07
C ASP A 308 27.40 -31.17 -9.26
N VAL A 309 26.34 -31.96 -9.13
CA VAL A 309 26.41 -33.34 -8.62
C VAL A 309 26.77 -34.29 -9.76
N ASN A 310 26.14 -34.09 -10.92
CA ASN A 310 26.43 -34.78 -12.16
C ASN A 310 26.22 -33.82 -13.34
N ASN A 311 27.31 -33.44 -14.01
CA ASN A 311 27.29 -32.64 -15.23
C ASN A 311 27.94 -33.42 -16.40
N PRO A 312 27.13 -34.02 -17.28
CA PRO A 312 27.62 -34.82 -18.41
C PRO A 312 27.98 -33.98 -19.65
N LEU A 313 27.87 -32.65 -19.59
CA LEU A 313 28.10 -31.79 -20.74
C LEU A 313 29.59 -31.43 -20.87
N ASP A 314 30.25 -31.97 -21.90
CA ASP A 314 31.63 -31.61 -22.21
C ASP A 314 31.77 -30.09 -22.46
N ASN A 315 32.60 -29.43 -21.64
CA ASN A 315 32.91 -28.01 -21.71
C ASN A 315 31.69 -27.09 -21.68
N SER A 316 30.62 -27.45 -20.98
CA SER A 316 29.44 -26.60 -20.79
C SER A 316 28.84 -26.80 -19.41
N ASN A 317 28.28 -25.74 -18.85
CA ASN A 317 27.59 -25.80 -17.56
C ASN A 317 26.12 -26.12 -17.77
N ILE A 318 25.50 -26.83 -16.82
CA ILE A 318 24.05 -27.03 -16.78
C ILE A 318 23.33 -25.69 -16.62
N TRP A 319 23.83 -24.86 -15.69
CA TRP A 319 23.34 -23.51 -15.46
C TRP A 319 24.19 -22.49 -16.22
N VAL A 320 23.52 -21.65 -17.01
CA VAL A 320 24.15 -20.55 -17.75
C VAL A 320 23.36 -19.27 -17.52
N ILE A 321 24.05 -18.18 -17.23
CA ILE A 321 23.43 -16.86 -17.09
C ILE A 321 23.23 -16.20 -18.46
N THR A 322 22.10 -15.53 -18.64
CA THR A 322 21.78 -14.76 -19.84
C THR A 322 21.18 -13.41 -19.47
N ASP A 323 21.47 -12.38 -20.26
CA ASP A 323 20.89 -11.04 -20.10
C ASP A 323 19.39 -10.99 -20.43
N THR A 324 18.87 -11.97 -21.16
CA THR A 324 17.49 -11.99 -21.66
C THR A 324 16.55 -12.77 -20.73
N TYR A 325 17.03 -13.88 -20.16
CA TYR A 325 16.20 -14.84 -19.42
C TYR A 325 16.69 -15.12 -18.00
N GLY A 326 17.78 -14.46 -17.57
CA GLY A 326 18.40 -14.77 -16.30
C GLY A 326 19.12 -16.12 -16.33
N TRP A 327 19.07 -16.83 -15.20
CA TRP A 327 19.66 -18.15 -15.09
C TRP A 327 18.85 -19.17 -15.87
N LYS A 328 19.54 -19.93 -16.73
CA LYS A 328 18.95 -21.00 -17.53
C LYS A 328 19.61 -22.33 -17.21
N GLY A 329 18.84 -23.26 -16.66
CA GLY A 329 19.25 -24.63 -16.39
C GLY A 329 18.80 -25.57 -17.51
N THR A 330 19.74 -26.25 -18.16
CA THR A 330 19.40 -27.33 -19.11
C THR A 330 20.54 -28.31 -19.33
N ALA A 331 20.20 -29.60 -19.43
CA ALA A 331 21.09 -30.65 -19.91
C ALA A 331 20.83 -31.03 -21.38
N PHE A 332 20.10 -30.21 -22.14
CA PHE A 332 19.86 -30.47 -23.55
C PHE A 332 20.97 -29.85 -24.41
N LYS A 333 21.71 -30.71 -25.13
CA LYS A 333 22.75 -30.29 -26.10
C LYS A 333 22.68 -31.18 -27.33
N GLY A 334 21.66 -30.98 -28.16
CA GLY A 334 21.36 -31.84 -29.32
C GLY A 334 20.75 -33.21 -28.95
N SER A 335 21.03 -33.70 -27.74
CA SER A 335 20.36 -34.82 -27.07
C SER A 335 20.10 -34.49 -25.60
N CYS A 336 19.23 -35.26 -24.94
CA CYS A 336 19.02 -35.19 -23.49
C CYS A 336 20.14 -35.94 -22.77
N TYR A 337 20.66 -35.37 -21.68
CA TYR A 337 21.65 -36.01 -20.82
C TYR A 337 21.13 -36.09 -19.39
N GLU A 338 21.49 -37.15 -18.68
CA GLU A 338 21.17 -37.30 -17.26
C GLU A 338 22.09 -36.40 -16.44
N ALA A 339 21.51 -35.41 -15.75
CA ALA A 339 22.24 -34.40 -14.99
C ALA A 339 21.56 -34.14 -13.64
N ASP A 340 22.35 -33.66 -12.69
CA ASP A 340 21.91 -33.18 -11.38
C ASP A 340 22.79 -32.01 -10.96
N SER A 341 22.22 -30.82 -10.86
CA SER A 341 22.97 -29.59 -10.64
C SER A 341 22.16 -28.59 -9.85
N TYR A 342 22.84 -27.91 -8.95
CA TYR A 342 22.26 -26.87 -8.11
C TYR A 342 22.78 -25.49 -8.50
N LEU A 343 21.88 -24.52 -8.44
CA LEU A 343 22.20 -23.10 -8.47
C LEU A 343 21.88 -22.51 -7.09
N VAL A 344 22.91 -22.12 -6.35
CA VAL A 344 22.84 -21.81 -4.92
C VAL A 344 23.05 -20.32 -4.67
N SER A 345 22.17 -19.71 -3.88
CA SER A 345 22.24 -18.29 -3.55
C SER A 345 23.41 -17.95 -2.62
N PRO A 346 23.81 -16.67 -2.56
CA PRO A 346 24.47 -16.12 -1.37
C PRO A 346 23.66 -16.37 -0.09
N GLU A 347 24.29 -16.17 1.06
CA GLU A 347 23.60 -16.19 2.34
C GLU A 347 22.54 -15.07 2.41
N ILE A 348 21.34 -15.42 2.87
CA ILE A 348 20.22 -14.51 3.11
C ILE A 348 19.96 -14.50 4.61
N ASP A 349 20.04 -13.33 5.23
CA ASP A 349 19.93 -13.15 6.68
C ASP A 349 18.49 -12.84 7.10
N LEU A 350 17.81 -13.82 7.71
CA LEU A 350 16.46 -13.72 8.25
C LEU A 350 16.45 -13.47 9.77
N THR A 351 17.61 -13.22 10.41
CA THR A 351 17.71 -13.14 11.88
C THR A 351 16.86 -12.06 12.52
N GLY A 352 16.54 -10.98 11.80
CA GLY A 352 15.70 -9.87 12.27
C GLY A 352 14.21 -9.98 11.92
N TYR A 353 13.73 -11.13 11.44
CA TYR A 353 12.40 -11.25 10.84
C TYR A 353 11.50 -12.25 11.60
N GLU A 354 10.24 -11.87 11.83
CA GLU A 354 9.19 -12.70 12.42
C GLU A 354 8.63 -13.68 11.39
N SER A 355 8.55 -13.23 10.14
CA SER A 355 8.07 -14.02 9.01
C SER A 355 8.83 -13.64 7.75
N ALA A 356 8.94 -14.58 6.83
CA ALA A 356 9.61 -14.39 5.56
C ALA A 356 8.90 -15.19 4.47
N LYS A 357 8.96 -14.70 3.24
CA LYS A 357 8.41 -15.34 2.05
C LYS A 357 9.32 -15.08 0.86
N MET A 358 9.27 -15.98 -0.11
CA MET A 358 10.03 -15.91 -1.35
C MET A 358 9.10 -15.98 -2.55
N ASN A 359 9.45 -15.26 -3.61
CA ASN A 359 8.79 -15.33 -4.89
C ASN A 359 9.83 -15.42 -6.01
N ILE A 360 9.60 -16.30 -6.99
CA ILE A 360 10.45 -16.48 -8.17
C ILE A 360 9.66 -16.27 -9.45
N ASN A 361 10.24 -15.53 -10.40
CA ASN A 361 9.72 -15.39 -11.75
C ASN A 361 10.44 -16.39 -12.66
N GLN A 362 9.69 -17.37 -13.16
CA GLN A 362 10.26 -18.54 -13.82
C GLN A 362 9.46 -19.01 -15.04
N ALA A 363 10.14 -19.64 -16.00
CA ALA A 363 9.54 -20.34 -17.12
C ALA A 363 10.16 -21.73 -17.27
N VAL A 364 9.37 -22.72 -17.66
CA VAL A 364 9.85 -24.09 -17.92
C VAL A 364 9.28 -24.56 -19.24
N ASN A 365 10.14 -25.14 -20.07
CA ASN A 365 9.75 -25.82 -21.29
C ASN A 365 10.39 -27.21 -21.37
N PHE A 366 9.84 -28.07 -22.23
CA PHE A 366 10.33 -29.40 -22.55
C PHE A 366 10.36 -30.43 -21.41
N ILE A 367 9.56 -30.26 -20.36
CA ILE A 367 9.39 -31.32 -19.34
C ILE A 367 8.71 -32.58 -19.92
N LYS A 368 7.94 -32.40 -21.01
CA LYS A 368 7.24 -33.43 -21.79
C LYS A 368 6.28 -34.27 -20.94
N THR A 369 6.72 -35.44 -20.48
CA THR A 369 5.86 -36.45 -19.83
C THR A 369 6.01 -36.48 -18.32
N ASP A 370 7.10 -35.93 -17.78
CA ASP A 370 7.33 -35.89 -16.33
C ASP A 370 6.57 -34.72 -15.70
N ASN A 371 6.26 -34.83 -14.41
CA ASN A 371 5.84 -33.66 -13.66
C ASN A 371 7.06 -32.77 -13.42
N ILE A 372 6.85 -31.46 -13.41
CA ILE A 372 7.93 -30.49 -13.16
C ILE A 372 8.64 -30.79 -11.84
N THR A 373 7.89 -31.12 -10.79
CA THR A 373 8.44 -31.41 -9.46
C THR A 373 9.22 -32.71 -9.36
N ASP A 374 9.12 -33.60 -10.36
CA ASP A 374 9.95 -34.81 -10.42
C ASP A 374 11.37 -34.49 -10.87
N ARG A 375 11.57 -33.33 -11.52
CA ARG A 375 12.83 -32.92 -12.13
C ARG A 375 13.41 -31.64 -11.53
N LEU A 376 12.56 -30.70 -11.15
CA LEU A 376 12.93 -29.36 -10.68
C LEU A 376 12.42 -29.17 -9.26
N SER A 377 13.27 -28.64 -8.38
CA SER A 377 12.87 -28.30 -7.02
C SER A 377 13.60 -27.06 -6.51
N VAL A 378 13.02 -26.46 -5.48
CA VAL A 378 13.65 -25.36 -4.74
C VAL A 378 13.80 -25.82 -3.30
N GLU A 379 14.99 -25.67 -2.74
CA GLU A 379 15.30 -26.05 -1.37
C GLU A 379 15.91 -24.89 -0.59
N VAL A 380 15.73 -24.91 0.72
CA VAL A 380 16.40 -24.01 1.67
C VAL A 380 17.45 -24.81 2.41
N ARG A 381 18.69 -24.32 2.37
CA ARG A 381 19.81 -24.84 3.15
C ARG A 381 20.00 -23.97 4.38
N CYS A 382 19.82 -24.55 5.56
CA CYS A 382 19.92 -23.89 6.86
C CYS A 382 20.52 -24.86 7.87
N ASP A 383 21.49 -24.42 8.67
CA ASP A 383 22.10 -25.22 9.75
C ASP A 383 22.57 -26.63 9.32
N GLY A 384 23.13 -26.75 8.11
CA GLY A 384 23.61 -28.03 7.55
C GLY A 384 22.52 -28.97 7.03
N THR A 385 21.24 -28.54 7.02
CA THR A 385 20.10 -29.30 6.52
C THR A 385 19.53 -28.65 5.26
N ALA A 386 19.14 -29.47 4.28
CA ALA A 386 18.42 -29.03 3.08
C ALA A 386 16.93 -29.42 3.19
N THR A 387 16.05 -28.43 3.09
CA THR A 387 14.59 -28.61 3.16
C THR A 387 13.97 -28.23 1.82
N VAL A 388 13.32 -29.19 1.15
CA VAL A 388 12.62 -28.94 -0.11
C VAL A 388 11.33 -28.17 0.16
N LEU A 389 11.14 -27.05 -0.53
CA LEU A 389 9.97 -26.20 -0.40
C LEU A 389 8.81 -26.71 -1.28
N SER A 390 7.58 -26.42 -0.87
CA SER A 390 6.35 -26.74 -1.62
C SER A 390 5.45 -25.51 -1.75
N GLY A 391 4.31 -25.64 -2.46
CA GLY A 391 3.34 -24.55 -2.64
C GLY A 391 3.62 -23.62 -3.83
N PHE A 392 4.55 -23.99 -4.71
CA PHE A 392 4.84 -23.22 -5.93
C PHE A 392 3.72 -23.33 -6.96
N THR A 393 3.36 -22.17 -7.52
CA THR A 393 2.75 -22.10 -8.84
C THR A 393 3.84 -22.38 -9.88
N TRP A 394 3.89 -23.60 -10.38
CA TRP A 394 4.84 -23.98 -11.44
C TRP A 394 4.34 -23.55 -12.82
N PRO A 395 5.24 -23.21 -13.77
CA PRO A 395 4.87 -23.08 -15.18
C PRO A 395 4.22 -24.37 -15.70
N THR A 396 3.54 -24.33 -16.85
CA THR A 396 2.95 -25.55 -17.44
C THR A 396 4.00 -26.54 -17.96
N GLY A 397 5.22 -26.08 -18.23
CA GLY A 397 6.34 -26.93 -18.65
C GLY A 397 6.46 -27.16 -20.16
N ASP A 398 5.64 -26.49 -20.97
CA ASP A 398 5.51 -26.68 -22.42
C ASP A 398 5.60 -25.38 -23.24
N ASN A 399 5.87 -24.25 -22.59
CA ASN A 399 5.99 -22.95 -23.24
C ASN A 399 6.92 -22.01 -22.45
N TRP A 400 7.20 -20.83 -23.01
CA TRP A 400 8.11 -19.84 -22.43
C TRP A 400 7.39 -18.73 -21.66
N THR A 401 6.18 -19.00 -21.17
CA THR A 401 5.44 -18.05 -20.34
C THR A 401 6.07 -18.03 -18.96
N PHE A 402 6.58 -16.86 -18.59
CA PHE A 402 7.06 -16.63 -17.23
C PHE A 402 5.86 -16.52 -16.29
N VAL A 403 5.91 -17.26 -15.20
CA VAL A 403 4.92 -17.21 -14.12
C VAL A 403 5.65 -16.89 -12.81
N GLU A 404 4.97 -16.15 -11.95
CA GLU A 404 5.40 -15.99 -10.57
C GLU A 404 5.06 -17.27 -9.80
N SER A 405 5.97 -17.72 -8.94
CA SER A 405 5.70 -18.88 -8.06
C SER A 405 4.55 -18.65 -7.08
N GLY A 406 4.17 -17.40 -6.85
CA GLY A 406 3.44 -16.99 -5.67
C GLY A 406 4.35 -16.85 -4.45
N ASP A 407 3.75 -16.51 -3.32
CA ASP A 407 4.44 -16.26 -2.06
C ASP A 407 4.72 -17.58 -1.32
N ILE A 408 5.93 -18.09 -1.48
CA ILE A 408 6.40 -19.30 -0.84
C ILE A 408 6.86 -18.98 0.57
N SER A 409 6.20 -19.56 1.56
CA SER A 409 6.53 -19.32 2.97
C SER A 409 7.95 -19.77 3.30
N LEU A 410 8.71 -18.89 3.94
CA LEU A 410 10.00 -19.15 4.58
C LEU A 410 9.91 -19.01 6.10
N ASN A 411 8.70 -18.99 6.67
CA ASN A 411 8.49 -18.70 8.10
C ASN A 411 9.20 -19.68 9.03
N GLU A 412 9.42 -20.93 8.62
CA GLU A 412 10.19 -21.93 9.39
C GLU A 412 11.66 -21.51 9.57
N PHE A 413 12.16 -20.64 8.70
CA PHE A 413 13.54 -20.15 8.70
C PHE A 413 13.67 -18.72 9.22
N ALA A 414 12.56 -18.10 9.66
CA ALA A 414 12.59 -16.81 10.35
C ALA A 414 13.54 -16.89 11.56
N GLY A 415 14.35 -15.85 11.77
CA GLY A 415 15.38 -15.84 12.83
C GLY A 415 16.70 -16.53 12.45
N LYS A 416 16.87 -17.04 11.22
CA LYS A 416 18.06 -17.80 10.80
C LYS A 416 18.76 -17.20 9.58
N LYS A 417 19.96 -17.71 9.27
CA LYS A 417 20.67 -17.43 8.02
C LYS A 417 20.50 -18.62 7.08
N ILE A 418 20.08 -18.36 5.85
CA ILE A 418 19.75 -19.42 4.89
C ILE A 418 20.46 -19.23 3.55
N ARG A 419 20.46 -20.29 2.73
CA ARG A 419 20.68 -20.21 1.29
C ARG A 419 19.53 -20.88 0.56
N VAL A 420 19.10 -20.33 -0.55
CA VAL A 420 18.13 -20.96 -1.46
C VAL A 420 18.91 -21.68 -2.55
N ALA A 421 18.56 -22.93 -2.85
CA ALA A 421 19.14 -23.68 -3.95
C ALA A 421 18.05 -24.15 -4.92
N PHE A 422 18.26 -23.84 -6.20
CA PHE A 422 17.44 -24.34 -7.31
C PHE A 422 18.08 -25.62 -7.83
N ARG A 423 17.37 -26.74 -7.73
CA ARG A 423 17.87 -28.03 -8.22
C ARG A 423 17.28 -28.35 -9.59
N TYR A 424 18.15 -28.60 -10.55
CA TYR A 424 17.80 -29.11 -11.86
C TYR A 424 18.25 -30.57 -11.97
N THR A 425 17.32 -31.45 -12.36
CA THR A 425 17.64 -32.82 -12.76
C THR A 425 17.04 -33.15 -14.13
N SER A 426 17.67 -34.08 -14.83
CA SER A 426 17.24 -34.57 -16.14
C SER A 426 17.60 -36.04 -16.31
N THR A 427 17.06 -36.67 -17.35
CA THR A 427 17.36 -38.06 -17.72
C THR A 427 17.91 -38.13 -19.14
N SER A 428 18.32 -39.33 -19.57
CA SER A 428 18.72 -39.58 -20.96
C SER A 428 17.62 -39.37 -22.00
N THR A 429 16.36 -39.16 -21.60
CA THR A 429 15.22 -38.95 -22.52
C THR A 429 14.51 -37.61 -22.31
N ILE A 430 14.63 -37.01 -21.12
CA ILE A 430 13.95 -35.77 -20.76
C ILE A 430 14.98 -34.79 -20.17
N ALA A 431 15.23 -33.70 -20.89
CA ALA A 431 16.02 -32.57 -20.42
C ALA A 431 15.20 -31.30 -20.67
N SER A 432 14.48 -30.87 -19.64
CA SER A 432 13.73 -29.61 -19.68
C SER A 432 14.71 -28.42 -19.74
N THR A 433 14.16 -27.24 -20.03
CA THR A 433 14.87 -25.99 -19.78
C THR A 433 14.10 -25.20 -18.74
N TRP A 434 14.81 -24.76 -17.70
CA TRP A 434 14.26 -23.93 -16.64
C TRP A 434 14.94 -22.57 -16.67
N GLU A 435 14.16 -21.52 -16.86
CA GLU A 435 14.62 -20.14 -16.81
C GLU A 435 14.10 -19.47 -15.55
N ILE A 436 15.00 -18.81 -14.82
CA ILE A 436 14.70 -18.05 -13.60
C ILE A 436 15.21 -16.63 -13.83
N LYS A 437 14.28 -15.70 -13.98
CA LYS A 437 14.61 -14.29 -14.23
C LYS A 437 14.86 -13.51 -12.96
N LYS A 438 14.07 -13.80 -11.92
CA LYS A 438 14.08 -13.02 -10.70
C LYS A 438 13.79 -13.91 -9.49
N MET A 439 14.44 -13.62 -8.37
CA MET A 439 14.06 -14.09 -7.04
C MET A 439 13.96 -12.90 -6.10
N THR A 440 12.88 -12.85 -5.31
CA THR A 440 12.71 -11.86 -4.24
C THR A 440 12.38 -12.59 -2.94
N VAL A 441 13.08 -12.23 -1.87
CA VAL A 441 12.78 -12.63 -0.50
C VAL A 441 12.35 -11.39 0.26
N SER A 442 11.20 -11.46 0.91
CA SER A 442 10.62 -10.38 1.69
C SER A 442 10.15 -10.89 3.03
N GLY A 443 10.17 -10.06 4.07
CA GLY A 443 9.68 -10.47 5.38
C GLY A 443 9.03 -9.35 6.17
N LYS A 444 8.49 -9.73 7.32
CA LYS A 444 8.04 -8.83 8.38
C LYS A 444 9.12 -8.83 9.45
N LYS A 445 9.75 -7.68 9.71
CA LYS A 445 10.70 -7.56 10.82
C LYS A 445 10.05 -7.98 12.13
N MET A 446 10.84 -8.62 13.00
CA MET A 446 10.49 -8.67 14.41
C MET A 446 10.42 -7.22 14.90
N THR A 447 9.25 -6.79 15.34
CA THR A 447 9.16 -5.59 16.16
C THR A 447 9.81 -5.93 17.50
N ASP A 448 10.64 -5.05 18.03
CA ASP A 448 11.03 -5.11 19.44
C ASP A 448 9.76 -4.84 20.28
N GLY A 449 8.95 -5.87 20.43
CA GLY A 449 7.67 -5.84 21.12
C GLY A 449 7.90 -5.86 22.62
N ILE A 450 7.22 -4.93 23.30
CA ILE A 450 7.06 -4.90 24.76
C ILE A 450 6.05 -6.00 25.16
N SER A 451 6.35 -7.26 24.85
CA SER A 451 5.47 -8.39 25.17
C SER A 451 6.15 -9.54 25.90
N ASP A 452 7.48 -9.65 25.85
CA ASP A 452 8.18 -10.65 26.65
C ASP A 452 8.82 -10.00 27.87
N ALA A 453 8.15 -10.18 29.01
CA ALA A 453 8.78 -9.97 30.29
C ALA A 453 10.03 -10.84 30.37
N ALA A 454 11.20 -10.24 30.21
CA ALA A 454 12.43 -10.83 30.70
C ALA A 454 12.26 -10.96 32.21
N THR A 455 11.90 -12.16 32.67
CA THR A 455 11.85 -12.51 34.09
C THR A 455 13.29 -12.59 34.60
N ILE A 456 13.95 -11.44 34.75
CA ILE A 456 15.24 -11.35 35.43
C ILE A 456 14.93 -11.13 36.91
N THR A 457 14.65 -12.21 37.63
CA THR A 457 14.60 -12.21 39.09
C THR A 457 15.98 -12.61 39.63
N ASN A 458 16.85 -11.63 39.87
CA ASN A 458 18.00 -11.87 40.74
C ASN A 458 17.55 -11.59 42.19
N SER A 459 17.21 -12.64 42.94
CA SER A 459 16.60 -12.55 44.28
C SER A 459 17.51 -11.97 45.38
N LYS A 460 18.77 -11.62 45.05
CA LYS A 460 19.78 -11.14 46.00
C LYS A 460 19.98 -9.62 46.03
N GLU A 461 19.39 -8.87 45.10
CA GLU A 461 19.60 -7.41 44.98
C GLU A 461 18.30 -6.64 45.28
N PRO A 462 18.35 -5.45 45.92
CA PRO A 462 17.15 -4.66 46.20
C PRO A 462 16.52 -4.12 44.91
N ARG A 463 15.21 -4.36 44.76
CA ARG A 463 14.41 -3.90 43.62
C ARG A 463 13.73 -2.56 43.94
N LEU A 464 13.93 -1.57 43.09
CA LEU A 464 13.20 -0.30 43.10
C LEU A 464 12.25 -0.23 41.91
N THR A 465 11.13 0.45 42.10
CA THR A 465 10.08 0.61 41.08
C THR A 465 9.69 2.07 40.98
N PHE A 466 9.50 2.54 39.76
CA PHE A 466 9.17 3.93 39.43
C PHE A 466 8.05 3.98 38.39
N SER A 467 7.24 5.04 38.40
CA SER A 467 6.31 5.33 37.31
C SER A 467 7.07 5.76 36.06
N ILE A 468 6.39 5.82 34.91
CA ILE A 468 6.98 6.39 33.67
C ILE A 468 7.43 7.85 33.84
N ASN A 469 6.85 8.56 34.81
CA ASN A 469 7.21 9.94 35.13
C ASN A 469 8.38 10.04 36.12
N GLY A 470 9.00 8.91 36.49
CA GLY A 470 10.17 8.85 37.36
C GLY A 470 9.86 8.91 38.87
N GLU A 471 8.58 8.85 39.26
CA GLU A 471 8.19 8.84 40.67
C GLU A 471 8.35 7.46 41.29
N ARG A 472 8.86 7.36 42.52
CA ARG A 472 9.05 6.07 43.18
C ARG A 472 7.70 5.44 43.56
N ILE A 473 7.45 4.21 43.11
CA ILE A 473 6.27 3.41 43.45
C ILE A 473 6.64 2.46 44.58
N THR A 474 6.00 2.63 45.73
CA THR A 474 6.23 1.80 46.93
C THR A 474 5.21 0.66 47.08
N ASP A 475 4.03 0.78 46.46
CA ASP A 475 3.00 -0.26 46.43
C ASP A 475 2.77 -0.75 44.99
N ASN A 476 3.55 -1.76 44.60
CA ASN A 476 3.49 -2.33 43.26
C ASN A 476 2.25 -3.18 42.99
N ALA A 477 1.48 -3.56 44.02
CA ALA A 477 0.33 -4.45 43.86
C ALA A 477 -0.90 -3.73 43.30
N ASN A 478 -0.98 -2.41 43.52
CA ASN A 478 -2.14 -1.58 43.16
C ASN A 478 -1.86 -0.59 42.02
N HIS A 479 -0.72 -0.71 41.33
CA HIS A 479 -0.37 0.15 40.21
C HIS A 479 -0.79 -0.49 38.88
N ASN A 480 -1.76 0.12 38.19
CA ASN A 480 -2.15 -0.27 36.84
C ASN A 480 -1.40 0.62 35.83
N GLY A 481 -0.53 0.03 35.02
CA GLY A 481 0.26 0.75 34.01
C GLY A 481 1.72 0.31 33.92
N ILE A 482 2.52 1.07 33.17
CA ILE A 482 3.95 0.80 32.95
C ILE A 482 4.75 1.29 34.16
N ILE A 483 5.57 0.40 34.73
CA ILE A 483 6.53 0.73 35.78
C ILE A 483 7.96 0.42 35.34
N ILE A 484 8.89 1.30 35.71
CA ILE A 484 10.32 1.13 35.52
C ILE A 484 10.89 0.44 36.77
N VAL A 485 11.49 -0.73 36.59
CA VAL A 485 12.18 -1.48 37.63
C VAL A 485 13.67 -1.17 37.55
N LYS A 486 14.31 -0.90 38.68
CA LYS A 486 15.77 -0.80 38.82
C LYS A 486 16.28 -1.81 39.84
N GLN A 487 17.23 -2.66 39.46
CA GLN A 487 17.82 -3.66 40.33
C GLN A 487 19.25 -3.99 39.85
N GLY A 488 20.22 -4.06 40.76
CA GLY A 488 21.60 -4.46 40.42
C GLY A 488 22.27 -3.64 39.30
N GLY A 489 22.02 -2.32 39.26
CA GLY A 489 22.58 -1.42 38.22
C GLY A 489 21.89 -1.49 36.85
N LYS A 490 20.87 -2.33 36.68
CA LYS A 490 20.06 -2.45 35.46
C LYS A 490 18.69 -1.82 35.65
N SER A 491 18.09 -1.36 34.54
CA SER A 491 16.73 -0.85 34.51
C SER A 491 15.93 -1.48 33.37
N TRP A 492 14.68 -1.85 33.63
CA TRP A 492 13.77 -2.42 32.64
C TRP A 492 12.33 -2.02 32.94
N LYS A 493 11.44 -2.06 31.95
CA LYS A 493 10.02 -1.72 32.09
C LYS A 493 9.19 -2.99 32.24
N ILE A 494 8.14 -2.94 33.04
CA ILE A 494 7.10 -3.99 33.09
C ILE A 494 5.71 -3.33 33.11
N THR A 495 4.72 -4.01 32.56
CA THR A 495 3.31 -3.62 32.65
C THR A 495 2.68 -4.34 33.83
N ARG A 496 1.88 -3.64 34.65
CA ARG A 496 1.08 -4.23 35.73
C ARG A 496 -0.38 -3.88 35.62
#